data_AF-A0A9X8QYV3-F1
#
_entry.id   AF-A0A9X8QYV3-F1
#
_cell.length_a   1.000
_cell.length_b   1.000
_cell.length_c   1.000
_cell.angle_alpha   90.00
_cell.angle_beta   90.00
_cell.angle_gamma   90.00
#
_symmetry.space_group_name_H-M   'P 1'
#
loop_
_entity.id
_entity.type
_entity.pdbx_description
1 polymer ?
#
loop_
_entity_poly.entity_id
_entity_poly.type
_entity_poly.pdbx_seq_one_letter_code
_entity_poly.pdbx_strand_id
1 'polypeptide(L)'
;MGWSAQDLADRCEQLGHPIPRNVIANMESGRRANLPLVDVMVLAAALETYPACLIFPVGYVDETQELPFQHLVPTWEALRRFTGEQEVPGYDAGLVPDFELHASLVRTALAALEEEEQARFAAKTATSRAQQEEAERRRTKYADQAISAKYNLRYLRRDIRDEGATPPDLPPALDDVDPPEPDTETTPEERR
;
A
#
# COMPACT_ATOMS: atom_id res chain seq x y z
N MET A 1 -23.15 9.32 13.03
CA MET A 1 -24.02 8.95 11.90
C MET A 1 -25.08 7.99 12.41
N GLY A 2 -26.37 8.29 12.23
CA GLY A 2 -27.47 7.49 12.76
C GLY A 2 -28.01 6.52 11.71
N TRP A 3 -27.25 5.48 11.39
CA TRP A 3 -27.76 4.37 10.59
C TRP A 3 -28.69 3.53 11.45
N SER A 4 -29.87 3.18 10.95
CA SER A 4 -30.63 2.11 11.56
C SER A 4 -30.09 0.75 11.11
N ALA A 5 -30.30 -0.29 11.92
CA ALA A 5 -29.98 -1.66 11.52
C ALA A 5 -30.72 -2.12 10.26
N GLN A 6 -31.84 -1.48 9.90
CA GLN A 6 -32.53 -1.75 8.63
C GLN A 6 -31.78 -1.10 7.46
N ASP A 7 -31.40 0.16 7.59
CA ASP A 7 -30.66 0.88 6.53
C ASP A 7 -29.36 0.16 6.19
N LEU A 8 -28.68 -0.36 7.22
CA LEU A 8 -27.45 -1.12 7.03
C LEU A 8 -27.70 -2.48 6.36
N ALA A 9 -28.77 -3.19 6.72
CA ALA A 9 -29.15 -4.45 6.08
C ALA A 9 -29.47 -4.26 4.59
N ASP A 10 -30.25 -3.24 4.26
CA ASP A 10 -30.62 -2.89 2.89
C ASP A 10 -29.37 -2.52 2.07
N ARG A 11 -28.40 -1.83 2.70
CA ARG A 11 -27.13 -1.49 2.05
C ARG A 11 -26.25 -2.72 1.80
N CYS A 12 -26.19 -3.66 2.75
CA CYS A 12 -25.48 -4.93 2.56
C CYS A 12 -26.10 -5.76 1.41
N GLU A 13 -27.43 -5.77 1.29
CA GLU A 13 -28.12 -6.41 0.17
C GLU A 13 -27.76 -5.77 -1.18
N GLN A 14 -27.69 -4.45 -1.26
CA GLN A 14 -27.25 -3.73 -2.46
C GLN A 14 -25.79 -4.06 -2.86
N LEU A 15 -24.94 -4.41 -1.89
CA LEU A 15 -23.56 -4.85 -2.12
C LEU A 15 -23.46 -6.34 -2.52
N GLY A 16 -24.59 -7.04 -2.61
CA GLY A 16 -24.64 -8.44 -3.04
C GLY A 16 -24.36 -9.45 -1.91
N HIS A 17 -24.26 -9.01 -0.66
CA HIS A 17 -24.09 -9.87 0.51
C HIS A 17 -25.09 -9.49 1.61
N PRO A 18 -26.32 -10.05 1.57
CA PRO A 18 -27.37 -9.71 2.52
C PRO A 18 -26.98 -10.08 3.96
N ILE A 19 -26.98 -9.09 4.86
CA ILE A 19 -26.82 -9.29 6.29
C ILE A 19 -28.15 -8.89 6.96
N PRO A 20 -28.92 -9.86 7.49
CA PRO A 20 -30.23 -9.57 8.06
C PRO A 20 -30.18 -8.54 9.21
N ARG A 21 -31.18 -7.67 9.30
CA ARG A 21 -31.29 -6.67 10.39
C ARG A 21 -31.16 -7.28 11.79
N ASN A 22 -31.78 -8.44 12.04
CA ASN A 22 -31.70 -9.12 13.32
C ASN A 22 -30.27 -9.60 13.64
N VAL A 23 -29.49 -9.94 12.61
CA VAL A 23 -28.08 -10.30 12.73
C VAL A 23 -27.27 -9.07 13.14
N ILE A 24 -27.47 -7.93 12.48
CA ILE A 24 -26.82 -6.65 12.82
C ILE A 24 -27.15 -6.24 14.27
N ALA A 25 -28.43 -6.26 14.66
CA ALA A 25 -28.84 -5.93 16.02
C ALA A 25 -28.24 -6.87 17.08
N ASN A 26 -28.05 -8.16 16.75
CA ASN A 26 -27.38 -9.11 17.65
C ASN A 26 -25.88 -8.85 17.77
N MET A 27 -25.23 -8.32 16.72
CA MET A 27 -23.83 -7.89 16.77
C MET A 27 -23.67 -6.63 17.63
N GLU A 28 -24.51 -5.61 17.41
CA GLU A 28 -24.48 -4.35 18.18
C GLU A 28 -24.71 -4.57 19.68
N SER A 29 -25.58 -5.51 20.03
CA SER A 29 -25.86 -5.86 21.43
C SER A 29 -24.85 -6.82 22.06
N GLY A 30 -23.85 -7.28 21.29
CA GLY A 30 -22.86 -8.26 21.75
C GLY A 30 -23.41 -9.68 21.99
N ARG A 31 -24.68 -9.95 21.65
CA ARG A 31 -25.29 -11.28 21.79
C ARG A 31 -24.70 -12.30 20.83
N ARG A 32 -24.14 -11.83 19.73
CA ARG A 32 -23.42 -12.65 18.76
C ARG A 32 -21.92 -12.36 18.87
N ALA A 33 -21.18 -13.32 19.42
CA ALA A 33 -19.72 -13.21 19.57
C ALA A 33 -18.95 -13.54 18.28
N ASN A 34 -19.55 -14.29 17.35
CA ASN A 34 -18.89 -14.73 16.12
C ASN A 34 -19.34 -13.89 14.92
N LEU A 35 -18.39 -13.19 14.31
CA LEU A 35 -18.56 -12.36 13.13
C LEU A 35 -17.72 -12.94 11.97
N PRO A 36 -18.35 -13.48 10.91
CA PRO A 36 -17.63 -13.89 9.71
C PRO A 36 -16.80 -12.73 9.13
N LEU A 37 -15.61 -13.02 8.62
CA LEU A 37 -14.74 -11.99 8.03
C LEU A 37 -15.42 -11.24 6.88
N VAL A 38 -16.17 -11.96 6.03
CA VAL A 38 -16.96 -11.35 4.95
C VAL A 38 -17.99 -10.35 5.46
N ASP A 39 -18.62 -10.63 6.61
CA ASP A 39 -19.56 -9.70 7.22
C ASP A 39 -18.85 -8.41 7.65
N VAL A 40 -17.63 -8.50 8.22
CA VAL A 40 -16.81 -7.31 8.56
C VAL A 40 -16.54 -6.46 7.33
N MET A 41 -16.11 -7.10 6.22
CA MET A 41 -15.77 -6.40 4.98
C MET A 41 -16.99 -5.69 4.38
N VAL A 42 -18.13 -6.38 4.34
CA VAL A 42 -19.38 -5.85 3.78
C VAL A 42 -19.97 -4.75 4.66
N LEU A 43 -19.95 -4.92 5.99
CA LEU A 43 -20.39 -3.88 6.92
C LEU A 43 -19.51 -2.63 6.81
N ALA A 44 -18.20 -2.79 6.69
CA ALA A 44 -17.28 -1.66 6.51
C ALA A 44 -17.57 -0.91 5.20
N ALA A 45 -17.76 -1.64 4.09
CA ALA A 45 -18.14 -1.05 2.81
C ALA A 45 -19.51 -0.36 2.88
N ALA A 46 -20.49 -0.95 3.56
CA ALA A 46 -21.82 -0.37 3.74
C ALA A 46 -21.79 0.91 4.59
N LEU A 47 -20.92 0.95 5.60
CA LEU A 47 -20.69 2.11 6.47
C LEU A 47 -19.69 3.13 5.91
N GLU A 48 -19.16 2.90 4.70
CA GLU A 48 -18.15 3.74 4.05
C GLU A 48 -16.91 3.96 4.93
N THR A 49 -16.45 2.90 5.60
CA THR A 49 -15.28 2.90 6.47
C THR A 49 -14.32 1.75 6.14
N TYR A 50 -13.15 1.75 6.75
CA TYR A 50 -12.19 0.65 6.62
C TYR A 50 -12.55 -0.49 7.57
N PRO A 51 -12.40 -1.77 7.16
CA PRO A 51 -12.61 -2.92 8.05
C PRO A 51 -11.80 -2.82 9.35
N ALA A 52 -10.57 -2.30 9.26
CA ALA A 52 -9.72 -2.09 10.42
C ALA A 52 -10.33 -1.13 11.45
N CYS A 53 -11.12 -0.13 11.03
CA CYS A 53 -11.81 0.79 11.94
C CYS A 53 -12.96 0.13 12.70
N LEU A 54 -13.54 -0.96 12.18
CA LEU A 54 -14.54 -1.76 12.89
C LEU A 54 -13.90 -2.68 13.94
N ILE A 55 -12.69 -3.16 13.68
CA ILE A 55 -11.94 -4.07 14.57
C ILE A 55 -11.21 -3.27 15.66
N PHE A 56 -10.53 -2.19 15.26
CA PHE A 56 -9.72 -1.32 16.11
C PHE A 56 -10.18 0.14 15.95
N PRO A 57 -11.16 0.59 16.73
CA PRO A 57 -11.74 1.93 16.61
C PRO A 57 -10.83 3.00 17.26
N VAL A 58 -9.66 3.23 16.66
CA VAL A 58 -8.67 4.22 17.11
C VAL A 58 -9.30 5.60 17.26
N GLY A 59 -9.02 6.27 18.39
CA GLY A 59 -9.56 7.59 18.71
C GLY A 59 -10.98 7.58 19.28
N TYR A 60 -11.65 6.42 19.29
CA TYR A 60 -12.95 6.23 19.96
C TYR A 60 -12.86 5.32 21.17
N VAL A 61 -11.94 4.35 21.14
CA VAL A 61 -11.66 3.43 22.25
C VAL A 61 -10.15 3.47 22.54
N ASP A 62 -9.78 3.78 23.77
CA ASP A 62 -8.38 3.94 24.16
C ASP A 62 -7.63 2.60 24.19
N GLU A 63 -8.26 1.56 24.73
CA GLU A 63 -7.68 0.23 24.87
C GLU A 63 -8.61 -0.88 24.35
N THR A 64 -8.01 -1.91 23.74
CA THR A 64 -8.73 -3.03 23.13
C THR A 64 -8.08 -4.36 23.47
N GLN A 65 -8.83 -5.45 23.34
CA GLN A 65 -8.31 -6.81 23.48
C GLN A 65 -7.99 -7.38 22.09
N GLU A 66 -6.70 -7.56 21.79
CA GLU A 66 -6.23 -8.12 20.51
C GLU A 66 -6.60 -9.61 20.36
N LEU A 67 -6.39 -10.39 21.44
CA LEU A 67 -6.70 -11.82 21.48
C LEU A 67 -7.48 -12.19 22.75
N PRO A 68 -8.33 -13.24 22.70
CA PRO A 68 -9.08 -13.70 23.86
C PRO A 68 -8.19 -13.95 25.08
N PHE A 69 -8.71 -13.59 26.26
CA PHE A 69 -8.05 -13.79 27.56
C PHE A 69 -6.72 -13.02 27.76
N GLN A 70 -6.37 -12.10 26.86
CA GLN A 70 -5.25 -11.19 27.05
C GLN A 70 -5.67 -9.89 27.73
N HIS A 71 -4.70 -9.16 28.25
CA HIS A 71 -4.93 -7.84 28.84
C HIS A 71 -5.24 -6.84 27.72
N LEU A 72 -5.94 -5.76 28.08
CA LEU A 72 -6.17 -4.67 27.15
C LEU A 72 -4.83 -4.00 26.80
N VAL A 73 -4.71 -3.57 25.55
CA VAL A 73 -3.56 -2.83 25.03
C VAL A 73 -4.04 -1.56 24.34
N PRO A 74 -3.21 -0.52 24.19
CA PRO A 74 -3.59 0.69 23.46
C PRO A 74 -4.09 0.33 22.05
N THR A 75 -5.28 0.82 21.67
CA THR A 75 -5.91 0.47 20.39
C THR A 75 -5.02 0.80 19.18
N TRP A 76 -4.23 1.87 19.29
CA TRP A 76 -3.25 2.23 18.27
C TRP A 76 -2.14 1.19 18.09
N GLU A 77 -1.62 0.61 19.19
CA GLU A 77 -0.62 -0.45 19.10
C GLU A 77 -1.21 -1.74 18.51
N ALA A 78 -2.44 -2.08 18.91
CA ALA A 78 -3.13 -3.25 18.36
C ALA A 78 -3.31 -3.12 16.83
N LEU A 79 -3.73 -1.95 16.36
CA LEU A 79 -3.86 -1.69 14.92
C LEU A 79 -2.52 -1.84 14.19
N ARG A 80 -1.44 -1.27 14.73
CA ARG A 80 -0.11 -1.36 14.10
C ARG A 80 0.42 -2.78 14.01
N ARG A 81 0.16 -3.63 15.00
CA ARG A 81 0.50 -5.06 14.92
C ARG A 81 -0.38 -5.78 13.91
N PHE A 82 -1.67 -5.46 13.88
CA PHE A 82 -2.62 -6.04 12.92
C PHE A 82 -2.28 -5.72 11.46
N THR A 83 -1.78 -4.50 11.18
CA THR A 83 -1.37 -4.10 9.82
C THR A 83 0.07 -4.51 9.46
N GLY A 84 0.84 -5.04 10.40
CA GLY A 84 2.26 -5.39 10.20
C GLY A 84 3.22 -4.20 10.32
N GLU A 85 2.73 -2.98 10.61
CA GLU A 85 3.55 -1.77 10.82
C GLU A 85 4.43 -1.82 12.07
N GLN A 86 4.15 -2.74 12.98
CA GLN A 86 4.97 -3.01 14.15
C GLN A 86 5.50 -4.43 14.07
N GLU A 87 6.83 -4.55 14.00
CA GLU A 87 7.49 -5.84 14.06
C GLU A 87 7.27 -6.49 15.44
N VAL A 88 6.81 -7.73 15.42
CA VAL A 88 6.59 -8.54 16.62
C VAL A 88 7.62 -9.67 16.61
N PRO A 89 8.46 -9.80 17.66
CA PRO A 89 9.46 -10.86 17.70
C PRO A 89 8.86 -12.25 17.49
N GLY A 90 9.38 -12.98 16.50
CA GLY A 90 8.94 -14.33 16.15
C GLY A 90 7.71 -14.40 15.24
N TYR A 91 7.16 -13.27 14.80
CA TYR A 91 6.15 -13.24 13.74
C TYR A 91 6.85 -13.27 12.39
N ASP A 92 6.26 -14.01 11.44
CA ASP A 92 6.64 -13.93 10.05
C ASP A 92 5.98 -12.70 9.42
N ALA A 93 6.79 -11.71 9.02
CA ALA A 93 6.29 -10.51 8.36
C ALA A 93 5.84 -10.78 6.91
N GLY A 94 6.15 -11.97 6.37
CA GLY A 94 5.96 -12.29 4.96
C GLY A 94 6.60 -11.22 4.08
N LEU A 95 5.90 -10.87 3.00
CA LEU A 95 6.35 -9.87 2.02
C LEU A 95 5.84 -8.44 2.31
N VAL A 96 5.20 -8.21 3.47
CA VAL A 96 4.66 -6.88 3.80
C VAL A 96 5.77 -5.81 3.77
N PRO A 97 6.95 -6.01 4.40
CA PRO A 97 8.03 -5.03 4.35
C PRO A 97 8.53 -4.74 2.93
N ASP A 98 8.61 -5.76 2.07
CA ASP A 98 9.03 -5.60 0.68
C ASP A 98 8.02 -4.81 -0.14
N PHE A 99 6.72 -5.00 0.09
CA PHE A 99 5.67 -4.23 -0.57
C PHE A 99 5.64 -2.78 -0.09
N GLU A 100 5.89 -2.53 1.20
CA GLU A 100 6.03 -1.17 1.73
C GLU A 100 7.26 -0.46 1.17
N LEU A 101 8.40 -1.17 1.10
CA LEU A 101 9.62 -0.65 0.51
C LEU A 101 9.45 -0.40 -0.99
N HIS A 102 8.78 -1.29 -1.72
CA HIS A 102 8.43 -1.11 -3.13
C HIS A 102 7.63 0.18 -3.31
N ALA A 103 6.55 0.37 -2.56
CA ALA A 103 5.72 1.56 -2.64
C ALA A 103 6.52 2.84 -2.30
N SER A 104 7.43 2.76 -1.31
CA SER A 104 8.32 3.86 -0.95
C SER A 104 9.30 4.23 -2.07
N LEU A 105 9.91 3.24 -2.71
CA LEU A 105 10.84 3.42 -3.83
C LEU A 105 10.13 3.96 -5.07
N VAL A 106 8.92 3.49 -5.37
CA VAL A 106 8.07 4.05 -6.44
C VAL A 106 7.77 5.52 -6.19
N ARG A 107 7.29 5.88 -4.98
CA ARG A 107 7.05 7.29 -4.62
C ARG A 107 8.31 8.15 -4.74
N THR A 108 9.44 7.62 -4.27
CA THR A 108 10.73 8.32 -4.34
C THR A 108 11.19 8.54 -5.78
N ALA A 109 11.08 7.53 -6.64
CA ALA A 109 11.45 7.62 -8.05
C ALA A 109 10.56 8.62 -8.80
N LEU A 110 9.25 8.56 -8.60
CA LEU A 110 8.30 9.49 -9.23
C LEU A 110 8.57 10.94 -8.81
N ALA A 111 8.73 11.20 -7.51
CA ALA A 111 9.03 12.54 -7.01
C ALA A 111 10.37 13.07 -7.55
N ALA A 112 11.39 12.21 -7.66
CA ALA A 112 12.68 12.59 -8.24
C ALA A 112 12.58 12.92 -9.73
N LEU A 113 11.83 12.13 -10.51
CA LEU A 113 11.61 12.40 -11.94
C LEU A 113 10.87 13.72 -12.16
N GLU A 114 9.84 14.00 -11.35
CA GLU A 114 9.10 15.26 -11.42
C GLU A 114 10.00 16.46 -11.10
N GLU A 115 10.78 16.38 -10.02
CA GLU A 115 11.71 17.43 -9.62
C GLU A 115 12.85 17.64 -10.65
N GLU A 116 13.35 16.57 -11.27
CA GLU A 116 14.32 16.66 -12.36
C GLU A 116 13.73 17.40 -13.56
N GLU A 117 12.49 17.09 -13.95
CA GLU A 117 11.82 17.76 -15.06
C GLU A 117 11.59 19.24 -14.77
N GLN A 118 11.14 19.58 -13.56
CA GLN A 118 10.98 20.97 -13.13
C GLN A 118 12.32 21.71 -13.16
N ALA A 119 13.39 21.11 -12.67
CA ALA A 119 14.74 21.69 -12.70
C ALA A 119 15.25 21.86 -14.13
N ARG A 120 14.98 20.90 -15.02
CA ARG A 120 15.30 20.98 -16.45
C ARG A 120 14.57 22.14 -17.12
N PHE A 121 13.29 22.33 -16.80
CA PHE A 121 12.53 23.46 -17.31
C PHE A 121 13.09 24.79 -16.79
N ALA A 122 13.35 24.89 -15.49
CA ALA A 122 13.93 26.08 -14.87
C ALA A 122 15.28 26.47 -15.47
N ALA A 123 16.15 25.50 -15.76
CA ALA A 123 17.43 25.74 -16.43
C ALA A 123 17.25 26.33 -17.84
N LYS A 124 16.22 25.88 -18.59
CA LYS A 124 15.91 26.40 -19.93
C LYS A 124 15.35 27.82 -19.91
N THR A 125 14.62 28.18 -18.86
CA THR A 125 13.97 29.49 -18.72
C THR A 125 14.75 30.48 -17.84
N ALA A 126 15.94 30.09 -17.38
CA ALA A 126 16.76 30.92 -16.48
C ALA A 126 17.15 32.24 -17.15
N THR A 127 17.00 33.35 -16.41
CA THR A 127 17.34 34.70 -16.90
C THR A 127 18.70 35.18 -16.40
N SER A 128 19.35 34.40 -15.52
CA SER A 128 20.68 34.67 -15.01
C SER A 128 21.52 33.40 -14.90
N ARG A 129 22.84 33.56 -14.96
CA ARG A 129 23.80 32.47 -14.79
C ARG A 129 23.65 31.76 -13.44
N ALA A 130 23.40 32.52 -12.37
CA ALA A 130 23.21 31.94 -11.03
C ALA A 130 21.99 31.01 -10.97
N GLN A 131 20.85 31.43 -11.53
CA GLN A 131 19.65 30.60 -11.62
C GLN A 131 19.88 29.36 -12.49
N GLN A 132 20.61 29.51 -13.60
CA GLN A 132 20.95 28.39 -14.46
C GLN A 132 21.81 27.35 -13.72
N GLU A 133 22.88 27.79 -13.04
CA GLU A 133 23.77 26.90 -12.28
C GLU A 133 23.03 26.18 -11.13
N GLU A 134 22.11 26.85 -10.45
CA GLU A 134 21.28 26.22 -9.40
C GLU A 134 20.32 25.17 -9.97
N ALA A 135 19.63 25.50 -11.07
CA ALA A 135 18.71 24.58 -11.74
C ALA A 135 19.45 23.35 -12.28
N GLU A 136 20.65 23.52 -12.84
CA GLU A 136 21.49 22.41 -13.30
C GLU A 136 21.92 21.50 -12.13
N ARG A 137 22.31 22.08 -10.98
CA ARG A 137 22.64 21.29 -9.77
C ARG A 137 21.44 20.49 -9.27
N ARG A 138 20.25 21.10 -9.21
CA ARG A 138 19.01 20.40 -8.83
C ARG A 138 18.70 19.27 -9.80
N ARG A 139 18.80 19.53 -11.11
CA ARG A 139 18.57 18.52 -12.15
C ARG A 139 19.49 17.30 -11.93
N THR A 140 20.80 17.52 -11.78
CA THR A 140 21.75 16.42 -11.54
C THR A 140 21.41 15.65 -10.26
N LYS A 141 21.13 16.37 -9.16
CA LYS A 141 20.76 15.74 -7.89
C LYS A 141 19.55 14.80 -8.03
N TYR A 142 18.49 15.27 -8.67
CA TYR A 142 17.26 14.48 -8.80
C TYR A 142 17.36 13.39 -9.85
N ALA A 143 18.16 13.59 -10.91
CA ALA A 143 18.50 12.53 -11.84
C ALA A 143 19.22 11.37 -11.12
N ASP A 144 20.22 11.68 -10.28
CA ASP A 144 20.96 10.67 -9.50
C ASP A 144 20.05 9.95 -8.49
N GLN A 145 19.13 10.69 -7.86
CA GLN A 145 18.13 10.13 -6.94
C GLN A 145 17.14 9.20 -7.67
N ALA A 146 16.66 9.59 -8.85
CA ALA A 146 15.78 8.77 -9.68
C ALA A 146 16.48 7.47 -10.10
N ILE A 147 17.73 7.56 -10.57
CA ILE A 147 18.54 6.38 -10.94
C ILE A 147 18.69 5.44 -9.75
N SER A 148 19.04 5.97 -8.57
CA SER A 148 19.24 5.16 -7.36
C SER A 148 17.95 4.48 -6.91
N ALA A 149 16.83 5.20 -6.91
CA ALA A 149 15.52 4.65 -6.55
C ALA A 149 15.07 3.56 -7.54
N LYS A 150 15.23 3.78 -8.85
CA LYS A 150 14.93 2.79 -9.90
C LYS A 150 15.80 1.54 -9.78
N TYR A 151 17.08 1.70 -9.49
CA TYR A 151 18.00 0.58 -9.29
C TYR A 151 17.59 -0.29 -8.10
N ASN A 152 17.33 0.34 -6.94
CA ASN A 152 16.87 -0.37 -5.75
C ASN A 152 15.51 -1.04 -5.97
N LEU A 153 14.60 -0.37 -6.69
CA LEU A 153 13.30 -0.92 -7.04
C LEU A 153 13.43 -2.16 -7.93
N ARG A 154 14.30 -2.12 -8.94
CA ARG A 154 14.57 -3.29 -9.80
C ARG A 154 15.10 -4.47 -9.00
N TYR A 155 16.06 -4.21 -8.10
CA TYR A 155 16.66 -5.23 -7.26
C TYR A 155 15.61 -5.87 -6.33
N LEU A 156 14.84 -5.06 -5.59
CA LEU A 156 13.77 -5.53 -4.73
C LEU A 156 12.73 -6.36 -5.48
N ARG A 157 12.33 -5.91 -6.68
CA ARG A 157 11.36 -6.64 -7.51
C ARG A 157 11.89 -7.98 -7.99
N ARG A 158 13.20 -8.12 -8.18
CA ARG A 158 13.83 -9.40 -8.46
C ARG A 158 13.78 -10.30 -7.23
N ASP A 159 14.13 -9.79 -6.06
CA ASP A 159 14.10 -10.57 -4.81
C ASP A 159 12.69 -11.11 -4.52
N ILE A 160 11.65 -10.28 -4.68
CA ILE A 160 10.24 -10.72 -4.55
C ILE A 160 9.91 -11.88 -5.51
N ARG A 161 10.44 -11.85 -6.75
CA ARG A 161 10.23 -12.94 -7.73
C ARG A 161 11.02 -14.19 -7.39
N ASP A 162 12.25 -14.02 -6.88
CA ASP A 162 13.12 -15.14 -6.47
C ASP A 162 12.50 -15.89 -5.27
N GLU A 163 11.67 -15.21 -4.46
CA GLU A 163 10.84 -15.81 -3.40
C GLU A 163 9.52 -16.45 -3.92
N GLY A 164 9.27 -16.39 -5.23
CA GLY A 164 8.09 -16.98 -5.88
C GLY A 164 6.84 -16.11 -5.84
N ALA A 165 6.95 -14.84 -5.42
CA ALA A 165 5.85 -13.89 -5.39
C ALA A 165 5.82 -12.97 -6.61
N THR A 166 4.68 -12.28 -6.79
CA THR A 166 4.48 -11.32 -7.88
C THR A 166 4.62 -9.90 -7.32
N PRO A 167 5.62 -9.12 -7.76
CA PRO A 167 5.79 -7.76 -7.26
C PRO A 167 4.67 -6.85 -7.80
N PRO A 168 4.30 -5.76 -7.09
CA PRO A 168 3.22 -4.86 -7.51
C PRO A 168 3.48 -4.22 -8.88
N ASP A 169 2.45 -3.87 -9.63
CA ASP A 169 2.62 -3.21 -10.93
C ASP A 169 3.35 -1.87 -10.81
N LEU A 170 4.05 -1.50 -11.88
CA LEU A 170 4.73 -0.21 -11.97
C LEU A 170 3.87 0.81 -12.72
N PRO A 171 3.93 2.09 -12.32
CA PRO A 171 3.34 3.16 -13.11
C PRO A 171 4.13 3.36 -14.42
N PRO A 172 3.51 3.85 -15.51
CA PRO A 172 4.15 3.98 -16.83
C PRO A 172 5.47 4.75 -16.85
N ALA A 173 5.64 5.73 -15.94
CA ALA A 173 6.88 6.51 -15.82
C ALA A 173 8.10 5.69 -15.34
N LEU A 174 7.88 4.46 -14.87
CA LEU A 174 8.88 3.55 -14.34
C LEU A 174 8.96 2.22 -15.14
N ASP A 175 8.38 2.15 -16.34
CA ASP A 175 8.39 0.94 -17.17
C ASP A 175 9.82 0.47 -17.54
N ASP A 176 10.80 1.36 -17.48
CA ASP A 176 12.22 1.07 -17.72
C ASP A 176 12.91 0.28 -16.59
N VAL A 177 12.26 0.13 -15.43
CA VAL A 177 12.81 -0.57 -14.25
C VAL A 177 12.91 -2.08 -14.51
N ASP A 178 11.92 -2.67 -15.17
CA ASP A 178 11.93 -4.07 -15.61
C ASP A 178 11.97 -4.11 -17.14
N PRO A 179 13.14 -3.95 -17.78
CA PRO A 179 13.23 -4.10 -19.21
C PRO A 179 12.80 -5.52 -19.59
N PRO A 180 12.11 -5.71 -20.74
CA PRO A 180 11.77 -7.04 -21.23
C PRO A 180 13.04 -7.88 -21.32
N GLU A 181 12.96 -9.14 -20.90
CA GLU A 181 14.09 -10.06 -21.05
C GLU A 181 14.50 -10.09 -22.53
N PRO A 182 15.80 -9.98 -22.85
CA PRO A 182 16.22 -10.08 -24.23
C PRO A 182 15.83 -11.46 -24.76
N ASP A 183 15.01 -11.48 -25.82
CA ASP A 183 14.65 -12.70 -26.54
C ASP A 183 15.93 -13.49 -26.83
N THR A 184 16.12 -14.62 -26.15
CA THR A 184 17.27 -15.51 -26.34
C THR A 184 17.14 -16.35 -27.62
N GLU A 185 16.11 -16.11 -28.44
CA GLU A 185 15.86 -16.79 -29.72
C GLU A 185 16.36 -16.01 -30.93
N THR A 186 17.65 -15.64 -30.99
CA THR A 186 18.32 -15.51 -32.28
C THR A 186 19.78 -15.91 -32.16
N THR A 187 20.05 -17.21 -32.11
CA THR A 187 21.32 -17.72 -32.64
C THR A 187 21.08 -17.99 -34.13
N PRO A 188 21.69 -17.22 -35.05
CA PRO A 188 21.73 -17.64 -36.44
C PRO A 188 22.66 -18.84 -36.51
N GLU A 189 22.11 -20.04 -36.72
CA GLU A 189 22.87 -21.18 -37.20
C GLU A 189 23.43 -20.85 -38.59
N GLU A 190 24.60 -20.21 -38.62
CA GLU A 190 25.46 -20.21 -39.78
C GLU A 190 26.35 -21.48 -39.78
N ARG A 191 26.22 -22.23 -40.87
CA ARG A 191 27.18 -23.16 -41.50
C ARG A 191 27.25 -24.61 -40.99
N ARG A 192 26.75 -25.53 -41.82
CA ARG A 192 27.59 -26.24 -42.82
C ARG A 192 26.77 -26.95 -43.90
#